data_AF-A0AAE3VI09-F1
#
_entry.id   AF-A0AAE3VI09-F1
#
_cell.length_a   1.000
_cell.length_b   1.000
_cell.length_c   1.000
_cell.angle_alpha   90.00
_cell.angle_beta   90.00
_cell.angle_gamma   90.00
#
_symmetry.space_group_name_H-M   'P 1'
#
loop_
_entity.id
_entity.type
_entity.pdbx_description
1 polymer ?
#
loop_
_entity_poly.entity_id
_entity_poly.type
_entity_poly.pdbx_seq_one_letter_code
_entity_poly.pdbx_strand_id
1 'polypeptide(L)'
;MGRKTNGTLTQRGNRETYYLRYMAQGIARRVRLLTPDGKPIHGTGPDGKPLSRAAAAEARKAAEAAADIYLAHIRISDKAERLRVLQNDLRDAETAAGEAEADTLNARATIADGWELFMACPKRPASCKRYKAGDTLPRDTTPYNYRSFYGRFAAWIKAHHRKTRLLSEVSPELAAAFMDTIAGMSSAGTHGKYLTFFRCLYDVLADAGKITIQQNPFADIDSIEGETHSKRPLTRQQISALLDTAAGELQALIALGYFTGLRFGDCCCLRWDETDLGRGIIERVPSKTKNTVKDKDKARVKIGIPPYLAALLAALPRAGAYVLPDAAAKYLGDRRDVIHGEIRRLFERCGIETRAQGTGAAYHYEGKRKVYEKGRPRAVVQYGFHSLRYSYISHNAEAGTPAAIIQRNAGHSNPAMTEHYTRISDAAAVKYAAALDMPAAPAARDMVIDATPAAKPPTVRREGKHDPQGPLPDFILGAPGIAGARAQLRRIIDTMTEEQAAGLLESMKGARNNG
;
A
#
# COMPACT_ATOMS: atom_id res chain seq x y z
N MET A 1 -14.55 -54.77 32.91
CA MET A 1 -13.19 -54.58 33.49
C MET A 1 -12.15 -54.91 32.42
N GLY A 2 -11.56 -53.90 31.78
CA GLY A 2 -10.64 -54.08 30.64
C GLY A 2 -9.31 -54.71 31.07
N ARG A 3 -8.87 -55.75 30.36
CA ARG A 3 -7.56 -56.38 30.60
C ARG A 3 -6.44 -55.34 30.38
N LYS A 4 -5.78 -54.99 31.49
CA LYS A 4 -4.57 -54.15 31.55
C LYS A 4 -3.47 -54.82 30.70
N THR A 5 -2.82 -54.06 29.83
CA THR A 5 -1.62 -54.47 29.12
C THR A 5 -0.56 -54.82 30.16
N ASN A 6 0.08 -55.97 29.99
CA ASN A 6 1.12 -56.49 30.89
C ASN A 6 2.45 -55.75 30.66
N GLY A 7 2.49 -54.45 30.96
CA GLY A 7 3.70 -53.65 31.03
C GLY A 7 4.10 -53.40 32.49
N THR A 8 5.36 -53.65 32.84
CA THR A 8 5.91 -53.32 34.17
C THR A 8 6.91 -52.18 34.06
N LEU A 9 6.74 -51.18 34.93
CA LEU A 9 7.70 -50.11 35.13
C LEU A 9 8.91 -50.65 35.90
N THR A 10 10.10 -50.33 35.42
CA THR A 10 11.36 -50.70 36.05
C THR A 10 12.30 -49.50 36.06
N GLN A 11 13.11 -49.35 37.11
CA GLN A 11 14.17 -48.34 37.19
C GLN A 11 15.53 -49.02 37.01
N ARG A 12 16.49 -48.34 36.37
CA ARG A 12 17.84 -48.88 36.20
C ARG A 12 18.93 -47.80 36.11
N GLY A 13 20.12 -48.15 36.59
CA GLY A 13 21.33 -47.34 36.53
C GLY A 13 21.44 -46.31 37.65
N ASN A 14 22.57 -45.61 37.71
CA ASN A 14 22.89 -44.67 38.81
C ASN A 14 21.92 -43.49 38.95
N ARG A 15 21.12 -43.21 37.91
CA ARG A 15 20.07 -42.17 37.94
C ARG A 15 18.66 -42.71 38.11
N GLU A 16 18.50 -44.01 38.35
CA GLU A 16 17.19 -44.70 38.42
C GLU A 16 16.27 -44.33 37.25
N THR A 17 16.79 -44.46 36.02
CA THR A 17 16.01 -44.09 34.83
C THR A 17 14.84 -45.05 34.65
N TYR A 18 13.65 -44.53 34.38
CA TYR A 18 12.44 -45.34 34.18
C TYR A 18 12.42 -46.00 32.79
N TYR A 19 12.03 -47.28 32.78
CA TYR A 19 11.82 -48.11 31.60
C TYR A 19 10.48 -48.83 31.68
N LEU A 20 9.80 -48.94 30.55
CA LEU A 20 8.67 -49.84 30.36
C LEU A 20 9.16 -51.18 29.80
N ARG A 21 8.88 -52.26 30.51
CA ARG A 21 9.07 -53.63 30.02
C ARG A 21 7.72 -54.22 29.63
N TYR A 22 7.59 -54.77 28.43
CA TYR A 22 6.33 -55.31 27.92
C TYR A 22 6.58 -56.52 27.00
N MET A 23 5.55 -57.34 26.81
CA MET A 23 5.56 -58.46 25.86
C MET A 23 4.81 -58.06 24.59
N ALA A 24 5.44 -58.20 23.43
CA ALA A 24 4.78 -58.02 22.14
C ALA A 24 5.18 -59.15 21.19
N GLN A 25 4.19 -59.82 20.58
CA GLN A 25 4.38 -60.96 19.66
C GLN A 25 5.29 -62.05 20.26
N GLY A 26 5.13 -62.36 21.56
CA GLY A 26 5.92 -63.38 22.26
C GLY A 26 7.34 -62.96 22.65
N ILE A 27 7.80 -61.76 22.25
CA ILE A 27 9.16 -61.26 22.56
C ILE A 27 9.07 -60.22 23.69
N ALA A 28 9.93 -60.39 24.71
CA ALA A 28 10.11 -59.40 25.76
C ALA A 28 10.86 -58.18 25.20
N ARG A 29 10.23 -57.01 25.25
CA ARG A 29 10.80 -55.74 24.82
C ARG A 29 10.92 -54.79 26.01
N ARG A 30 11.86 -53.85 25.92
CA ARG A 30 12.07 -52.81 26.92
C ARG A 30 12.34 -51.49 26.23
N VAL A 31 11.66 -50.44 26.66
CA VAL A 31 11.78 -49.08 26.13
C VAL A 31 12.05 -48.11 27.28
N ARG A 32 12.93 -47.13 27.03
CA ARG A 32 13.22 -46.05 27.96
C ARG A 32 12.10 -45.01 27.92
N LEU A 33 11.61 -44.59 29.08
CA LEU A 33 10.55 -43.59 29.17
C LEU A 33 11.14 -42.18 29.17
N LEU A 34 10.53 -41.31 28.37
CA LEU A 34 10.97 -39.94 28.14
C LEU A 34 9.89 -38.96 28.56
N THR A 35 10.28 -37.76 28.98
CA THR A 35 9.40 -36.59 29.13
C THR A 35 8.91 -36.12 27.75
N PRO A 36 7.88 -35.26 27.68
CA PRO A 36 7.44 -34.65 26.42
C PRO A 36 8.57 -33.96 25.65
N ASP A 37 9.54 -33.37 26.35
CA ASP A 37 10.74 -32.74 25.76
C ASP A 37 11.84 -33.73 25.32
N GLY A 38 11.56 -35.04 25.31
CA GLY A 38 12.50 -36.08 24.88
C GLY A 38 13.60 -36.43 25.88
N LYS A 39 13.56 -35.91 27.11
CA LYS A 39 14.58 -36.20 28.15
C LYS A 39 14.21 -37.47 28.93
N PRO A 40 15.18 -38.29 29.38
CA PRO A 40 14.87 -39.47 30.18
C PRO A 40 14.22 -39.11 31.53
N ILE A 41 13.20 -39.87 31.93
CA ILE A 41 12.58 -39.72 33.25
C ILE A 41 13.46 -40.44 34.28
N HIS A 42 13.87 -39.72 35.32
CA HIS A 42 14.77 -40.21 36.36
C HIS A 42 14.06 -40.29 37.73
N GLY A 43 14.38 -41.32 38.53
CA GLY A 43 13.94 -41.45 39.93
C GLY A 43 14.82 -40.69 40.92
N THR A 44 15.95 -40.15 40.46
CA THR A 44 16.93 -39.40 41.26
C THR A 44 17.22 -38.04 40.64
N GLY A 45 17.76 -37.12 41.43
CA GLY A 45 18.23 -35.82 40.95
C GLY A 45 19.48 -35.94 40.05
N PRO A 46 19.93 -34.83 39.43
CA PRO A 46 21.10 -34.81 38.53
C PRO A 46 22.38 -35.40 39.14
N ASP A 47 22.51 -35.25 40.47
CA ASP A 47 23.64 -35.68 41.31
C ASP A 47 23.53 -37.14 41.80
N GLY A 48 22.51 -37.89 41.37
CA GLY A 48 22.24 -39.25 41.85
C GLY A 48 21.63 -39.32 43.25
N LYS A 49 21.33 -38.17 43.87
CA LYS A 49 20.64 -38.10 45.17
C LYS A 49 19.13 -38.40 45.01
N PRO A 50 18.48 -38.99 46.02
CA PRO A 50 17.04 -39.22 45.99
C PRO A 50 16.25 -37.92 45.79
N LEU A 51 15.22 -37.97 44.94
CA LEU A 51 14.29 -36.85 44.77
C LEU A 51 13.50 -36.60 46.07
N SER A 52 13.01 -35.38 46.26
CA SER A 52 12.04 -35.10 47.32
C SER A 52 10.77 -35.94 47.12
N ARG A 53 10.03 -36.21 48.21
CA ARG A 53 8.82 -37.06 48.14
C ARG A 53 7.80 -36.58 47.11
N ALA A 54 7.68 -35.25 46.92
CA ALA A 54 6.81 -34.65 45.91
C ALA A 54 7.35 -34.85 44.48
N ALA A 55 8.64 -34.56 44.25
CA ALA A 55 9.28 -34.73 42.94
C ALA A 55 9.37 -36.20 42.50
N ALA A 56 9.55 -37.13 43.44
CA ALA A 56 9.51 -38.57 43.16
C ALA A 56 8.11 -39.04 42.75
N ALA A 57 7.05 -38.53 43.40
CA ALA A 57 5.67 -38.83 43.03
C ALA A 57 5.32 -38.27 41.63
N GLU A 58 5.79 -37.07 41.32
CA GLU A 58 5.60 -36.44 40.01
C GLU A 58 6.37 -37.19 38.89
N ALA A 59 7.63 -37.53 39.12
CA ALA A 59 8.44 -38.32 38.18
C ALA A 59 7.81 -39.70 37.91
N ARG A 60 7.30 -40.37 38.96
CA ARG A 60 6.57 -41.63 38.81
C ARG A 60 5.27 -41.46 38.03
N LYS A 61 4.48 -40.42 38.32
CA LYS A 61 3.24 -40.11 37.59
C LYS A 61 3.51 -39.83 36.10
N ALA A 62 4.59 -39.09 35.80
CA ALA A 62 5.04 -38.86 34.43
C ALA A 62 5.48 -40.16 33.73
N ALA A 63 6.18 -41.05 34.45
CA ALA A 63 6.56 -42.36 33.92
C ALA A 63 5.36 -43.27 33.67
N GLU A 64 4.36 -43.28 34.56
CA GLU A 64 3.10 -44.02 34.38
C GLU A 64 2.33 -43.49 33.16
N ALA A 65 2.20 -42.17 33.02
CA ALA A 65 1.56 -41.55 31.85
C ALA A 65 2.29 -41.89 30.53
N ALA A 66 3.62 -41.79 30.51
CA ALA A 66 4.42 -42.14 29.33
C ALA A 66 4.32 -43.63 28.97
N ALA A 67 4.25 -44.51 29.97
CA ALA A 67 4.06 -45.94 29.77
C ALA A 67 2.67 -46.27 29.22
N ASP A 68 1.62 -45.63 29.72
CA ASP A 68 0.24 -45.82 29.26
C ASP A 68 0.08 -45.38 27.80
N ILE A 69 0.67 -44.25 27.41
CA ILE A 69 0.72 -43.81 26.00
C ILE A 69 1.40 -44.88 25.15
N TYR A 70 2.58 -45.38 25.55
CA TYR A 70 3.29 -46.42 24.80
C TYR A 70 2.47 -47.71 24.65
N LEU A 71 1.83 -48.17 25.72
CA LEU A 71 1.03 -49.40 25.71
C LEU A 71 -0.27 -49.24 24.91
N ALA A 72 -0.87 -48.06 24.89
CA ALA A 72 -2.06 -47.77 24.08
C ALA A 72 -1.78 -48.00 22.59
N HIS A 73 -0.63 -47.55 22.08
CA HIS A 73 -0.21 -47.78 20.69
C HIS A 73 0.03 -49.26 20.36
N ILE A 74 0.60 -50.02 21.29
CA ILE A 74 0.91 -51.44 21.10
C ILE A 74 -0.36 -52.31 21.09
N ARG A 75 -1.40 -51.90 21.82
CA ARG A 75 -2.70 -52.59 21.89
C ARG A 75 -3.49 -52.57 20.59
N ILE A 76 -3.17 -51.65 19.68
CA ILE A 76 -3.84 -51.57 18.39
C ILE A 76 -3.34 -52.74 17.52
N SER A 77 -4.19 -53.73 17.31
CA SER A 77 -3.87 -54.97 16.57
C SER A 77 -3.66 -54.71 15.07
N ASP A 78 -4.39 -53.75 14.51
CA ASP A 78 -4.25 -53.34 13.13
C ASP A 78 -3.06 -52.37 12.97
N LYS A 79 -2.10 -52.77 12.12
CA LYS A 79 -0.91 -51.97 11.82
C LYS A 79 -1.29 -50.63 11.16
N ALA A 80 -2.33 -50.61 10.33
CA ALA A 80 -2.77 -49.38 9.66
C ALA A 80 -3.29 -48.35 10.67
N GLU A 81 -4.12 -48.79 11.60
CA GLU A 81 -4.66 -47.92 12.65
C GLU A 81 -3.58 -47.42 13.62
N ARG A 82 -2.58 -48.25 13.96
CA ARG A 82 -1.44 -47.81 14.78
C ARG A 82 -0.64 -46.69 14.11
N LEU A 83 -0.41 -46.81 12.81
CA LEU A 83 0.31 -45.78 12.04
C LEU A 83 -0.51 -44.48 11.94
N ARG A 84 -1.84 -44.56 11.84
CA ARG A 84 -2.71 -43.38 11.86
C ARG A 84 -2.66 -42.63 13.18
N VAL A 85 -2.73 -43.33 14.32
CA VAL A 85 -2.63 -42.68 15.64
C VAL A 85 -1.28 -42.00 15.80
N LEU A 86 -0.18 -42.68 15.45
CA LEU A 86 1.15 -42.07 15.48
C LEU A 86 1.28 -40.86 14.55
N GLN A 87 0.64 -40.87 13.38
CA GLN A 87 0.61 -39.74 12.47
C GLN A 87 -0.17 -38.55 13.04
N ASN A 88 -1.29 -38.81 13.73
CA ASN A 88 -2.06 -37.76 14.41
C ASN A 88 -1.27 -37.18 15.59
N ASP A 89 -0.69 -38.03 16.45
CA ASP A 89 0.13 -37.59 17.59
C ASP A 89 1.35 -36.78 17.13
N LEU A 90 2.00 -37.19 16.02
CA LEU A 90 3.08 -36.43 15.42
C LEU A 90 2.61 -35.05 14.94
N ARG A 91 1.48 -35.00 14.20
CA ARG A 91 0.92 -33.73 13.73
C ARG A 91 0.54 -32.81 14.89
N ASP A 92 -0.03 -33.34 15.96
CA ASP A 92 -0.42 -32.57 17.13
C ASP A 92 0.81 -32.04 17.88
N ALA A 93 1.87 -32.85 18.01
CA ALA A 93 3.15 -32.42 18.57
C ALA A 93 3.85 -31.36 17.72
N GLU A 94 3.85 -31.51 16.39
CA GLU A 94 4.36 -30.51 15.45
C GLU A 94 3.56 -29.20 15.52
N THR A 95 2.24 -29.29 15.66
CA THR A 95 1.36 -28.12 15.82
C THR A 95 1.67 -27.39 17.12
N ALA A 96 1.75 -28.12 18.24
CA ALA A 96 2.07 -27.54 19.55
C ALA A 96 3.48 -26.90 19.59
N ALA A 97 4.47 -27.53 18.92
CA ALA A 97 5.80 -26.94 18.78
C ALA A 97 5.78 -25.65 17.95
N GLY A 98 5.01 -25.63 16.85
CA GLY A 98 4.81 -24.44 16.03
C GLY A 98 4.12 -23.30 16.78
N GLU A 99 3.10 -23.61 17.58
CA GLU A 99 2.42 -22.64 18.45
C GLU A 99 3.36 -22.05 19.51
N ALA A 100 4.19 -22.88 20.15
CA ALA A 100 5.18 -22.41 21.13
C ALA A 100 6.25 -21.51 20.50
N GLU A 101 6.70 -21.82 19.29
CA GLU A 101 7.63 -20.96 18.54
C GLU A 101 6.95 -19.63 18.15
N ALA A 102 5.71 -19.69 17.68
CA ALA A 102 4.90 -18.52 17.36
C ALA A 102 4.71 -17.60 18.58
N ASP A 103 4.37 -18.16 19.73
CA ASP A 103 4.22 -17.41 20.99
C ASP A 103 5.52 -16.74 21.41
N THR A 104 6.64 -17.46 21.32
CA THR A 104 7.97 -16.92 21.64
C THR A 104 8.34 -15.75 20.73
N LEU A 105 8.01 -15.85 19.45
CA LEU A 105 8.24 -14.79 18.48
C LEU A 105 7.34 -13.59 18.74
N ASN A 106 6.04 -13.84 18.87
CA ASN A 106 5.00 -12.84 19.08
C ASN A 106 5.19 -12.06 20.38
N ALA A 107 5.69 -12.69 21.45
CA ALA A 107 5.97 -12.05 22.73
C ALA A 107 6.93 -10.85 22.62
N ARG A 108 7.77 -10.81 21.58
CA ARG A 108 8.70 -9.70 21.31
C ARG A 108 8.07 -8.55 20.53
N ALA A 109 6.92 -8.78 19.90
CA ALA A 109 6.26 -7.85 18.98
C ALA A 109 5.15 -7.07 19.68
N THR A 110 5.53 -6.24 20.66
CA THR A 110 4.58 -5.42 21.41
C THR A 110 3.98 -4.30 20.55
N ILE A 111 2.78 -3.83 20.92
CA ILE A 111 2.14 -2.65 20.32
C ILE A 111 2.95 -1.36 20.59
N ALA A 112 3.78 -1.34 21.63
CA ALA A 112 4.62 -0.17 21.91
C ALA A 112 5.82 -0.10 20.95
N ASP A 113 6.44 -1.26 20.67
CA ASP A 113 7.69 -1.37 19.91
C ASP A 113 7.48 -1.67 18.43
N GLY A 114 6.25 -1.93 18.00
CA GLY A 114 5.99 -2.40 16.64
C GLY A 114 6.38 -1.43 15.52
N TRP A 115 6.44 -0.12 15.78
CA TRP A 115 7.02 0.84 14.83
C TRP A 115 8.52 0.60 14.62
N GLU A 116 9.27 0.43 15.71
CA GLU A 116 10.71 0.16 15.64
C GLU A 116 10.98 -1.23 15.05
N LEU A 117 10.14 -2.21 15.38
CA LEU A 117 10.18 -3.55 14.79
C LEU A 117 9.98 -3.51 13.27
N PHE A 118 8.99 -2.74 12.79
CA PHE A 118 8.79 -2.50 11.36
C PHE A 118 10.00 -1.80 10.74
N MET A 119 10.57 -0.79 11.41
CA MET A 119 11.76 -0.06 10.96
C MET A 119 13.07 -0.87 11.05
N ALA A 120 13.07 -2.04 11.70
CA ALA A 120 14.16 -3.00 11.64
C ALA A 120 14.04 -4.00 10.46
N CYS A 121 12.86 -4.14 9.84
CA CYS A 121 12.63 -5.14 8.79
C CYS A 121 13.41 -4.88 7.48
N PRO A 122 14.08 -5.88 6.89
CA PRO A 122 14.89 -5.65 5.69
C PRO A 122 14.04 -5.35 4.44
N LYS A 123 12.88 -5.98 4.28
CA LYS A 123 12.06 -5.95 3.05
C LYS A 123 10.94 -4.89 3.05
N ARG A 124 11.17 -3.72 3.67
CA ARG A 124 10.19 -2.61 3.62
C ARG A 124 10.02 -2.04 2.20
N PRO A 125 8.86 -1.44 1.88
CA PRO A 125 8.66 -0.74 0.62
C PRO A 125 9.73 0.32 0.37
N ALA A 126 10.19 0.46 -0.86
CA ALA A 126 11.20 1.47 -1.23
C ALA A 126 10.76 2.92 -0.93
N SER A 127 9.44 3.17 -0.90
CA SER A 127 8.87 4.45 -0.50
C SER A 127 9.10 4.75 1.00
N CYS A 128 9.27 3.73 1.83
CA CYS A 128 9.57 3.83 3.26
C CYS A 128 11.09 3.83 3.49
N LYS A 129 11.72 4.99 3.28
CA LYS A 129 13.17 5.18 3.43
C LYS A 129 13.68 4.79 4.83
N ARG A 130 14.90 4.25 4.87
CA ARG A 130 15.62 3.98 6.11
C ARG A 130 16.25 5.28 6.62
N TYR A 131 16.10 5.51 7.92
CA TYR A 131 16.77 6.57 8.67
C TYR A 131 17.48 5.90 9.84
N LYS A 132 18.58 6.48 10.33
CA LYS A 132 19.28 5.93 11.49
C LYS A 132 18.42 6.16 12.74
N ALA A 133 18.58 5.29 13.73
CA ALA A 133 17.93 5.49 15.03
C ALA A 133 18.38 6.83 15.62
N GLY A 134 17.41 7.68 16.01
CA GLY A 134 17.66 9.03 16.50
C GLY A 134 17.60 10.14 15.44
N ASP A 135 17.58 9.80 14.15
CA ASP A 135 17.39 10.82 13.10
C ASP A 135 15.99 11.44 13.20
N THR A 136 15.92 12.76 13.01
CA THR A 136 14.63 13.44 12.89
C THR A 136 14.01 13.12 11.53
N LEU A 137 12.88 12.40 11.53
CA LEU A 137 12.14 12.06 10.30
C LEU A 137 11.55 13.32 9.64
N PRO A 138 11.90 13.63 8.38
CA PRO A 138 11.34 14.78 7.69
C PRO A 138 9.83 14.62 7.43
N ARG A 139 9.06 15.70 7.62
CA ARG A 139 7.58 15.68 7.58
C ARG A 139 6.95 15.31 6.24
N ASP A 140 7.67 15.47 5.13
CA ASP A 140 7.22 15.12 3.77
C ASP A 140 7.47 13.67 3.38
N THR A 141 7.97 12.85 4.31
CA THR A 141 8.40 11.50 3.98
C THR A 141 7.32 10.47 4.33
N THR A 142 7.29 9.36 3.58
CA THR A 142 6.41 8.23 3.86
C THR A 142 6.60 7.69 5.28
N PRO A 143 7.84 7.51 5.80
CA PRO A 143 8.06 7.05 7.17
C PRO A 143 7.49 7.99 8.23
N TYR A 144 7.55 9.31 8.05
CA TYR A 144 6.92 10.24 8.99
C TYR A 144 5.39 10.05 9.07
N ASN A 145 4.74 9.89 7.91
CA ASN A 145 3.30 9.62 7.86
C ASN A 145 2.96 8.27 8.49
N TYR A 146 3.70 7.21 8.16
CA TYR A 146 3.50 5.88 8.73
C TYR A 146 3.71 5.87 10.25
N ARG A 147 4.75 6.54 10.75
CA ARG A 147 4.96 6.72 12.20
C ARG A 147 3.77 7.43 12.86
N SER A 148 3.22 8.44 12.20
CA SER A 148 2.04 9.16 12.70
C SER A 148 0.79 8.27 12.71
N PHE A 149 0.61 7.42 11.70
CA PHE A 149 -0.49 6.46 11.63
C PHE A 149 -0.38 5.40 12.72
N TYR A 150 0.81 4.82 12.88
CA TYR A 150 1.10 3.84 13.93
C TYR A 150 0.94 4.44 15.33
N GLY A 151 1.47 5.64 15.57
CA GLY A 151 1.33 6.32 16.86
C GLY A 151 -0.13 6.56 17.25
N ARG A 152 -1.00 6.87 16.27
CA ARG A 152 -2.45 6.99 16.51
C ARG A 152 -3.09 5.63 16.85
N PHE A 153 -2.71 4.58 16.15
CA PHE A 153 -3.18 3.21 16.44
C PHE A 153 -2.76 2.75 17.84
N ALA A 154 -1.47 2.87 18.18
CA ALA A 154 -0.97 2.49 19.49
C ALA A 154 -1.65 3.28 20.63
N ALA A 155 -1.88 4.58 20.43
CA ALA A 155 -2.64 5.38 21.39
C ALA A 155 -4.10 4.93 21.50
N TRP A 156 -4.74 4.58 20.40
CA TRP A 156 -6.12 4.09 20.37
C TRP A 156 -6.28 2.73 21.07
N ILE A 157 -5.36 1.77 20.83
CA ILE A 157 -5.31 0.48 21.54
C ILE A 157 -5.13 0.70 23.04
N LYS A 158 -4.18 1.56 23.43
CA LYS A 158 -3.94 1.88 24.84
C LYS A 158 -5.18 2.46 25.53
N ALA A 159 -6.01 3.20 24.80
CA ALA A 159 -7.23 3.81 25.33
C ALA A 159 -8.40 2.81 25.43
N HIS A 160 -8.65 2.02 24.39
CA HIS A 160 -9.88 1.21 24.25
C HIS A 160 -9.68 -0.29 24.53
N HIS A 161 -8.46 -0.82 24.32
CA HIS A 161 -8.16 -2.25 24.39
C HIS A 161 -6.88 -2.52 25.22
N ARG A 162 -6.88 -2.11 26.49
CA ARG A 162 -5.70 -2.19 27.40
C ARG A 162 -5.11 -3.58 27.61
N LYS A 163 -5.89 -4.63 27.34
CA LYS A 163 -5.44 -6.03 27.45
C LYS A 163 -4.63 -6.47 26.22
N THR A 164 -4.84 -5.85 25.08
CA THR A 164 -4.09 -6.11 23.84
C THR A 164 -2.73 -5.44 23.94
N ARG A 165 -1.68 -6.24 24.10
CA ARG A 165 -0.28 -5.81 24.26
C ARG A 165 0.59 -6.22 23.09
N LEU A 166 0.24 -7.27 22.38
CA LEU A 166 1.00 -7.80 21.25
C LEU A 166 0.32 -7.47 19.92
N LEU A 167 1.11 -7.37 18.86
CA LEU A 167 0.59 -7.21 17.50
C LEU A 167 -0.20 -8.43 17.03
N SER A 168 0.16 -9.64 17.47
CA SER A 168 -0.55 -10.87 17.15
C SER A 168 -1.95 -10.98 17.78
N GLU A 169 -2.22 -10.22 18.84
CA GLU A 169 -3.52 -10.18 19.53
C GLU A 169 -4.54 -9.25 18.85
N VAL A 170 -4.13 -8.55 17.79
CA VAL A 170 -4.99 -7.66 17.02
C VAL A 170 -5.87 -8.51 16.12
N SER A 171 -7.14 -8.65 16.49
CA SER A 171 -8.13 -9.39 15.70
C SER A 171 -8.67 -8.54 14.53
N PRO A 172 -9.27 -9.18 13.50
CA PRO A 172 -9.94 -8.47 12.41
C PRO A 172 -11.04 -7.51 12.91
N GLU A 173 -11.79 -7.89 13.95
CA GLU A 173 -12.85 -7.07 14.54
C GLU A 173 -12.27 -5.81 15.20
N LEU A 174 -11.13 -5.94 15.89
CA LEU A 174 -10.45 -4.82 16.51
C LEU A 174 -9.81 -3.90 15.44
N ALA A 175 -9.28 -4.48 14.36
CA ALA A 175 -8.79 -3.72 13.21
C ALA A 175 -9.91 -2.92 12.53
N ALA A 176 -11.08 -3.53 12.33
CA ALA A 176 -12.28 -2.87 11.81
C ALA A 176 -12.73 -1.72 12.72
N ALA A 177 -12.83 -1.94 14.04
CA ALA A 177 -13.21 -0.90 15.00
C ALA A 177 -12.24 0.29 15.02
N PHE A 178 -10.94 0.03 14.83
CA PHE A 178 -9.96 1.10 14.66
C PHE A 178 -10.21 1.87 13.36
N MET A 179 -10.43 1.18 12.24
CA MET A 179 -10.70 1.81 10.95
C MET A 179 -12.00 2.62 10.95
N ASP A 180 -13.04 2.19 11.67
CA ASP A 180 -14.28 2.96 11.90
C ASP A 180 -14.01 4.27 12.66
N THR A 181 -13.12 4.23 13.66
CA THR A 181 -12.69 5.44 14.36
C THR A 181 -11.98 6.40 13.38
N ILE A 182 -11.16 5.88 12.48
CA ILE A 182 -10.48 6.69 11.45
C ILE A 182 -11.49 7.24 10.43
N ALA A 183 -12.51 6.48 10.07
CA ALA A 183 -13.59 6.89 9.18
C ALA A 183 -14.36 8.08 9.74
N GLY A 184 -14.75 8.04 11.03
CA GLY A 184 -15.47 9.12 11.69
C GLY A 184 -14.67 10.43 11.86
N MET A 185 -13.34 10.37 11.69
CA MET A 185 -12.45 11.51 11.94
C MET A 185 -11.74 12.05 10.70
N SER A 186 -11.81 11.36 9.57
CA SER A 186 -10.98 11.67 8.41
C SER A 186 -11.67 11.40 7.07
N SER A 187 -11.12 11.96 6.00
CA SER A 187 -11.63 11.73 4.65
C SER A 187 -11.41 10.28 4.20
N ALA A 188 -12.22 9.78 3.25
CA ALA A 188 -12.02 8.50 2.55
C ALA A 188 -10.55 8.29 2.09
N GLY A 189 -9.94 9.29 1.46
CA GLY A 189 -8.54 9.21 1.02
C GLY A 189 -7.49 9.17 2.15
N THR A 190 -7.86 9.51 3.38
CA THR A 190 -7.01 9.36 4.58
C THR A 190 -7.22 7.97 5.17
N HIS A 191 -8.47 7.52 5.31
CA HIS A 191 -8.80 6.14 5.65
C HIS A 191 -8.05 5.13 4.78
N GLY A 192 -8.10 5.28 3.44
CA GLY A 192 -7.38 4.40 2.52
C GLY A 192 -5.85 4.37 2.74
N LYS A 193 -5.24 5.47 3.17
CA LYS A 193 -3.79 5.52 3.50
C LYS A 193 -3.47 4.77 4.79
N TYR A 194 -4.35 4.86 5.80
CA TYR A 194 -4.23 4.05 7.01
C TYR A 194 -4.30 2.57 6.66
N LEU A 195 -5.34 2.17 5.91
CA LEU A 195 -5.54 0.78 5.50
C LEU A 195 -4.34 0.24 4.70
N THR A 196 -3.87 0.99 3.70
CA THR A 196 -2.68 0.63 2.91
C THR A 196 -1.45 0.43 3.79
N PHE A 197 -1.25 1.32 4.78
CA PHE A 197 -0.12 1.22 5.70
C PHE A 197 -0.25 -0.01 6.60
N PHE A 198 -1.40 -0.25 7.24
CA PHE A 198 -1.55 -1.37 8.16
C PHE A 198 -1.50 -2.73 7.47
N ARG A 199 -2.07 -2.85 6.26
CA ARG A 199 -1.84 -4.04 5.42
C ARG A 199 -0.35 -4.29 5.22
N CYS A 200 0.36 -3.29 4.70
CA CYS A 200 1.81 -3.35 4.50
C CYS A 200 2.60 -3.64 5.79
N LEU A 201 2.21 -3.06 6.93
CA LEU A 201 2.87 -3.24 8.22
C LEU A 201 2.86 -4.72 8.62
N TYR A 202 1.68 -5.33 8.63
CA TYR A 202 1.51 -6.73 9.03
C TYR A 202 2.15 -7.69 8.03
N ASP A 203 1.98 -7.45 6.72
CA ASP A 203 2.62 -8.27 5.68
C ASP A 203 4.14 -8.26 5.82
N VAL A 204 4.75 -7.07 6.00
CA VAL A 204 6.21 -6.95 6.16
C VAL A 204 6.70 -7.63 7.44
N LEU A 205 5.95 -7.54 8.54
CA LEU A 205 6.33 -8.16 9.80
C LEU A 205 6.21 -9.69 9.73
N ALA A 206 5.16 -10.21 9.10
CA ALA A 206 4.97 -11.64 8.87
C ALA A 206 6.05 -12.20 7.93
N ASP A 207 6.28 -11.54 6.78
CA ASP A 207 7.31 -11.94 5.80
C ASP A 207 8.74 -11.90 6.38
N ALA A 208 8.99 -11.04 7.36
CA ALA A 208 10.26 -10.94 8.04
C ALA A 208 10.39 -11.92 9.23
N GLY A 209 9.38 -12.77 9.47
CA GLY A 209 9.34 -13.68 10.60
C GLY A 209 9.46 -12.95 11.93
N LYS A 210 8.81 -11.78 12.06
CA LYS A 210 8.78 -10.98 13.29
C LYS A 210 7.50 -11.20 14.10
N ILE A 211 6.45 -11.65 13.43
CA ILE A 211 5.18 -12.07 14.01
C ILE A 211 4.71 -13.31 13.28
N THR A 212 3.96 -14.16 13.99
CA THR A 212 3.21 -15.27 13.41
C THR A 212 1.73 -15.01 13.65
N ILE A 213 0.98 -14.86 12.55
CA ILE A 213 -0.45 -14.60 12.54
C ILE A 213 -1.11 -15.50 11.49
N GLN A 214 -2.36 -15.89 11.71
CA GLN A 214 -3.10 -16.69 10.72
C GLN A 214 -3.41 -15.90 9.45
N GLN A 215 -3.82 -14.64 9.62
CA GLN A 215 -4.09 -13.71 8.54
C GLN A 215 -3.80 -12.27 8.96
N ASN A 216 -3.58 -11.39 7.99
CA ASN A 216 -3.44 -9.98 8.25
C ASN A 216 -4.78 -9.41 8.76
N PRO A 217 -4.84 -8.78 9.95
CA PRO A 217 -6.09 -8.27 10.53
C PRO A 217 -6.78 -7.20 9.67
N PHE A 218 -6.03 -6.57 8.76
CA PHE A 218 -6.52 -5.53 7.87
C PHE A 218 -6.75 -6.03 6.43
N ALA A 219 -6.64 -7.33 6.17
CA ALA A 219 -6.78 -7.91 4.82
C ALA A 219 -8.14 -7.60 4.20
N ASP A 220 -9.22 -7.89 4.92
CA ASP A 220 -10.59 -7.90 4.36
C ASP A 220 -11.39 -6.62 4.68
N ILE A 221 -10.71 -5.54 5.08
CA ILE A 221 -11.36 -4.24 5.32
C ILE A 221 -11.46 -3.45 4.03
N ASP A 222 -12.67 -3.07 3.62
CA ASP A 222 -12.85 -2.27 2.42
C ASP A 222 -12.45 -0.80 2.60
N SER A 223 -11.95 -0.21 1.52
CA SER A 223 -11.75 1.24 1.48
C SER A 223 -13.10 1.94 1.36
N ILE A 224 -13.32 2.94 2.20
CA ILE A 224 -14.50 3.80 2.09
C ILE A 224 -14.45 4.57 0.77
N GLU A 225 -15.53 4.49 0.01
CA GLU A 225 -15.75 5.37 -1.14
C GLU A 225 -16.01 6.79 -0.65
N GLY A 226 -15.41 7.76 -1.33
CA GLY A 226 -15.68 9.16 -1.01
C GLY A 226 -15.30 10.09 -2.14
N GLU A 227 -15.96 11.23 -2.15
CA GLU A 227 -15.71 12.25 -3.15
C GLU A 227 -14.28 12.79 -3.03
N THR A 228 -13.55 12.75 -4.13
CA THR A 228 -12.24 13.37 -4.23
C THR A 228 -12.41 14.84 -4.59
N HIS A 229 -12.23 15.73 -3.60
CA HIS A 229 -12.23 17.17 -3.86
C HIS A 229 -10.88 17.63 -4.44
N SER A 230 -10.81 17.65 -5.78
CA SER A 230 -9.68 18.20 -6.53
C SER A 230 -9.63 19.73 -6.46
N LYS A 231 -8.44 20.30 -6.63
CA LYS A 231 -8.28 21.76 -6.76
C LYS A 231 -8.84 22.21 -8.11
N ARG A 232 -9.32 23.44 -8.15
CA ARG A 232 -9.82 24.06 -9.39
C ARG A 232 -8.71 24.87 -10.07
N PRO A 233 -8.69 24.90 -11.42
CA PRO A 233 -7.87 25.86 -12.15
C PRO A 233 -8.38 27.29 -11.89
N LEU A 234 -7.45 28.24 -11.81
CA LEU A 234 -7.68 29.68 -11.79
C LEU A 234 -7.84 30.23 -13.20
N THR A 235 -8.67 31.25 -13.37
CA THR A 235 -8.81 31.97 -14.65
C THR A 235 -7.57 32.82 -14.97
N ARG A 236 -7.38 33.19 -16.24
CA ARG A 236 -6.26 34.07 -16.65
C ARG A 236 -6.29 35.43 -15.94
N GLN A 237 -7.47 35.99 -15.69
CA GLN A 237 -7.64 37.23 -14.94
C GLN A 237 -7.22 37.06 -13.47
N GLN A 238 -7.60 35.96 -12.83
CA GLN A 238 -7.16 35.65 -11.46
C GLN A 238 -5.65 35.46 -11.38
N ILE A 239 -5.05 34.80 -12.38
CA ILE A 239 -3.58 34.66 -12.46
C ILE A 239 -2.91 36.02 -12.60
N SER A 240 -3.41 36.91 -13.47
CA SER A 240 -2.89 38.28 -13.59
C SER A 240 -2.98 39.00 -12.26
N ALA A 241 -4.15 39.04 -11.63
CA ALA A 241 -4.35 39.70 -10.35
C ALA A 241 -3.39 39.18 -9.25
N LEU A 242 -3.14 37.87 -9.20
CA LEU A 242 -2.17 37.28 -8.27
C LEU A 242 -0.75 37.75 -8.56
N LEU A 243 -0.34 37.82 -9.83
CA LEU A 243 0.99 38.27 -10.24
C LEU A 243 1.17 39.77 -10.00
N ASP A 244 0.15 40.58 -10.22
CA ASP A 244 0.19 42.03 -10.04
C ASP A 244 0.15 42.42 -8.55
N THR A 245 -0.51 41.63 -7.71
CA THR A 245 -0.62 41.89 -6.25
C THR A 245 0.56 41.33 -5.46
N ALA A 246 1.25 40.30 -5.98
CA ALA A 246 2.40 39.71 -5.32
C ALA A 246 3.68 40.52 -5.57
N ALA A 247 4.60 40.50 -4.60
CA ALA A 247 5.90 41.15 -4.72
C ALA A 247 7.02 40.21 -4.28
N GLY A 248 8.24 40.51 -4.74
CA GLY A 248 9.46 39.78 -4.38
C GLY A 248 9.38 38.29 -4.69
N GLU A 249 9.91 37.44 -3.79
CA GLU A 249 9.90 35.99 -3.98
C GLU A 249 8.51 35.39 -4.10
N LEU A 250 7.49 35.98 -3.47
CA LEU A 250 6.14 35.46 -3.57
C LEU A 250 5.61 35.59 -5.00
N GLN A 251 5.91 36.70 -5.69
CA GLN A 251 5.54 36.89 -7.10
C GLN A 251 6.22 35.86 -7.99
N ALA A 252 7.54 35.69 -7.82
CA ALA A 252 8.32 34.70 -8.56
C ALA A 252 7.85 33.26 -8.28
N LEU A 253 7.46 32.94 -7.05
CA LEU A 253 6.91 31.64 -6.68
C LEU A 253 5.58 31.35 -7.36
N ILE A 254 4.67 32.33 -7.42
CA ILE A 254 3.39 32.19 -8.13
C ILE A 254 3.64 32.05 -9.64
N ALA A 255 4.53 32.87 -10.20
CA ALA A 255 4.91 32.81 -11.61
C ALA A 255 5.52 31.44 -11.97
N LEU A 256 6.46 30.95 -11.17
CA LEU A 256 7.03 29.61 -11.34
C LEU A 256 5.94 28.54 -11.30
N GLY A 257 5.06 28.56 -10.29
CA GLY A 257 3.95 27.61 -10.18
C GLY A 257 3.04 27.59 -11.41
N TYR A 258 2.72 28.77 -11.96
CA TYR A 258 1.84 28.91 -13.11
C TYR A 258 2.50 28.61 -14.46
N PHE A 259 3.69 29.15 -14.72
CA PHE A 259 4.34 29.02 -16.03
C PHE A 259 5.08 27.70 -16.22
N THR A 260 5.46 27.02 -15.13
CA THR A 260 6.20 25.75 -15.22
C THR A 260 5.34 24.54 -14.86
N GLY A 261 4.25 24.74 -14.11
CA GLY A 261 3.47 23.65 -13.56
C GLY A 261 4.23 22.79 -12.54
N LEU A 262 5.40 23.20 -12.05
CA LEU A 262 6.16 22.47 -11.04
C LEU A 262 5.38 22.34 -9.71
N ARG A 263 5.72 21.32 -8.92
CA ARG A 263 5.12 21.13 -7.58
C ARG A 263 5.64 22.19 -6.63
N PHE A 264 4.86 22.50 -5.59
CA PHE A 264 5.20 23.53 -4.59
C PHE A 264 6.64 23.44 -4.05
N GLY A 265 7.04 22.26 -3.56
CA GLY A 265 8.40 22.07 -3.05
C GLY A 265 9.47 22.13 -4.14
N ASP A 266 9.12 21.82 -5.39
CA ASP A 266 10.03 21.95 -6.52
C ASP A 266 10.25 23.42 -6.91
N CYS A 267 9.21 24.26 -6.84
CA CYS A 267 9.36 25.70 -7.01
C CYS A 267 10.15 26.34 -5.85
N CYS A 268 9.82 25.98 -4.60
CA CYS A 268 10.50 26.56 -3.43
C CYS A 268 11.99 26.23 -3.41
N CYS A 269 12.38 25.03 -3.84
CA CYS A 269 13.76 24.56 -3.80
C CYS A 269 14.42 24.57 -5.19
N LEU A 270 13.96 25.41 -6.12
CA LEU A 270 14.57 25.60 -7.43
C LEU A 270 15.93 26.27 -7.28
N ARG A 271 16.95 25.74 -7.97
CA ARG A 271 18.31 26.27 -7.92
C ARG A 271 18.70 27.01 -9.19
N TRP A 272 19.67 27.93 -9.07
CA TRP A 272 20.19 28.66 -10.22
C TRP A 272 20.92 27.76 -11.23
N ASP A 273 21.58 26.70 -10.77
CA ASP A 273 22.25 25.71 -11.64
C ASP A 273 21.26 24.84 -12.43
N GLU A 274 19.98 24.82 -12.05
CA GLU A 274 18.88 24.17 -12.78
C GLU A 274 18.17 25.13 -13.75
N THR A 275 18.52 26.42 -13.76
CA THR A 275 17.81 27.50 -14.46
C THR A 275 18.73 28.21 -15.46
N ASP A 276 18.57 27.91 -16.73
CA ASP A 276 19.31 28.53 -17.82
C ASP A 276 18.48 29.63 -18.47
N LEU A 277 18.68 30.87 -18.01
CA LEU A 277 17.95 32.04 -18.55
C LEU A 277 18.39 32.39 -19.99
N GLY A 278 19.61 32.02 -20.39
CA GLY A 278 20.10 32.29 -21.75
C GLY A 278 19.44 31.38 -22.78
N ARG A 279 19.28 30.09 -22.44
CA ARG A 279 18.52 29.13 -23.25
C ARG A 279 17.02 29.19 -23.01
N GLY A 280 16.58 29.86 -21.95
CA GLY A 280 15.18 29.92 -21.54
C GLY A 280 14.64 28.56 -21.10
N ILE A 281 15.44 27.76 -20.37
CA ILE A 281 15.09 26.40 -19.97
C ILE A 281 15.34 26.18 -18.47
N ILE A 282 14.38 25.56 -17.79
CA ILE A 282 14.56 24.92 -16.49
C ILE A 282 14.72 23.42 -16.69
N GLU A 283 15.79 22.84 -16.16
CA GLU A 283 16.01 21.40 -16.11
C GLU A 283 16.02 20.91 -14.66
N ARG A 284 14.97 20.21 -14.25
CA ARG A 284 14.83 19.75 -12.86
C ARG A 284 14.46 18.28 -12.78
N VAL A 285 15.03 17.57 -11.80
CA VAL A 285 14.56 16.25 -11.38
C VAL A 285 13.58 16.45 -10.22
N PRO A 286 12.25 16.22 -10.41
CA PRO A 286 11.26 16.52 -9.38
C PRO A 286 11.50 15.74 -8.09
N SER A 287 11.33 16.41 -6.95
CA SER A 287 11.73 15.88 -5.64
C SER A 287 10.96 14.63 -5.23
N LYS A 288 9.72 14.48 -5.70
CA LYS A 288 8.88 13.29 -5.43
C LYS A 288 9.29 12.07 -6.25
N THR A 289 9.85 12.24 -7.44
CA THR A 289 10.21 11.13 -8.35
C THR A 289 11.71 10.82 -8.35
N LYS A 290 12.54 11.72 -7.82
CA LYS A 290 14.02 11.59 -7.83
C LYS A 290 14.57 10.28 -7.25
N ASN A 291 13.82 9.61 -6.37
CA ASN A 291 14.24 8.35 -5.73
C ASN A 291 13.49 7.13 -6.28
N THR A 292 12.49 7.34 -7.14
CA THR A 292 11.67 6.26 -7.70
C THR A 292 12.29 5.72 -8.99
N VAL A 293 13.04 6.56 -9.72
CA VAL A 293 13.64 6.20 -11.00
C VAL A 293 15.15 6.01 -10.82
N LYS A 294 15.67 4.85 -11.23
CA LYS A 294 17.12 4.55 -11.22
C LYS A 294 17.90 5.48 -12.15
N ASP A 295 17.30 5.77 -13.30
CA ASP A 295 17.82 6.67 -14.31
C ASP A 295 17.25 8.09 -14.10
N LYS A 296 18.11 9.00 -13.66
CA LYS A 296 17.71 10.39 -13.39
C LYS A 296 17.40 11.16 -14.65
N ASP A 297 17.93 10.77 -15.81
CA ASP A 297 17.65 11.45 -17.08
C ASP A 297 16.22 11.19 -17.54
N LYS A 298 15.68 10.00 -17.25
CA LYS A 298 14.26 9.70 -17.46
C LYS A 298 13.32 10.46 -16.52
N ALA A 299 13.80 10.86 -15.34
CA ALA A 299 13.04 11.65 -14.38
C ALA A 299 13.18 13.16 -14.59
N ARG A 300 14.13 13.60 -15.42
CA ARG A 300 14.40 15.02 -15.67
C ARG A 300 13.30 15.63 -16.53
N VAL A 301 12.72 16.70 -16.00
CA VAL A 301 11.74 17.52 -16.70
C VAL A 301 12.45 18.73 -17.28
N LYS A 302 12.17 19.03 -18.55
CA LYS A 302 12.70 20.20 -19.26
C LYS A 302 11.54 21.14 -19.57
N ILE A 303 11.59 22.35 -19.04
CA ILE A 303 10.48 23.30 -19.09
C ILE A 303 10.98 24.61 -19.69
N GLY A 304 10.29 25.11 -20.71
CA GLY A 304 10.59 26.43 -21.27
C GLY A 304 10.24 27.55 -20.30
N ILE A 305 11.04 28.62 -20.30
CA ILE A 305 10.84 29.83 -19.50
C ILE A 305 10.24 30.91 -20.42
N PRO A 306 8.95 31.28 -20.24
CA PRO A 306 8.37 32.36 -21.01
C PRO A 306 9.04 33.71 -20.71
N PRO A 307 9.02 34.69 -21.63
CA PRO A 307 9.69 35.97 -21.46
C PRO A 307 9.34 36.70 -20.16
N TYR A 308 8.06 36.66 -19.75
CA TYR A 308 7.61 37.24 -18.49
C TYR A 308 8.32 36.61 -17.27
N LEU A 309 8.39 35.28 -17.23
CA LEU A 309 9.08 34.57 -16.15
C LEU A 309 10.59 34.85 -16.21
N ALA A 310 11.19 34.90 -17.40
CA ALA A 310 12.61 35.19 -17.56
C ALA A 310 12.96 36.58 -17.00
N ALA A 311 12.17 37.61 -17.33
CA ALA A 311 12.35 38.97 -16.81
C ALA A 311 12.22 39.01 -15.29
N LEU A 312 11.21 38.33 -14.73
CA LEU A 312 10.99 38.27 -13.29
C LEU A 312 12.15 37.57 -12.56
N LEU A 313 12.63 36.43 -13.10
CA LEU A 313 13.77 35.72 -12.52
C LEU A 313 15.08 36.51 -12.64
N ALA A 314 15.30 37.21 -13.75
CA ALA A 314 16.48 38.04 -13.95
C ALA A 314 16.57 39.21 -12.97
N ALA A 315 15.43 39.72 -12.49
CA ALA A 315 15.37 40.81 -11.52
C ALA A 315 15.63 40.36 -10.07
N LEU A 316 15.65 39.06 -9.78
CA LEU A 316 15.90 38.55 -8.42
C LEU A 316 17.38 38.63 -8.05
N PRO A 317 17.71 38.95 -6.78
CA PRO A 317 19.09 38.94 -6.31
C PRO A 317 19.64 37.51 -6.28
N ARG A 318 20.87 37.34 -6.77
CA ARG A 318 21.60 36.05 -6.71
C ARG A 318 22.32 35.90 -5.36
N ALA A 319 21.55 35.83 -4.28
CA ALA A 319 22.06 35.79 -2.90
C ALA A 319 22.46 34.38 -2.41
N GLY A 320 22.42 33.35 -3.26
CA GLY A 320 22.74 31.98 -2.89
C GLY A 320 22.46 30.98 -4.00
N ALA A 321 22.40 29.69 -3.67
CA ALA A 321 22.19 28.62 -4.65
C ALA A 321 20.72 28.49 -5.11
N TYR A 322 19.76 28.91 -4.29
CA TYR A 322 18.34 28.85 -4.59
C TYR A 322 17.87 30.11 -5.31
N VAL A 323 16.93 29.94 -6.25
CA VAL A 323 16.24 31.03 -6.95
C VAL A 323 15.36 31.83 -5.97
N LEU A 324 14.74 31.13 -5.01
CA LEU A 324 13.88 31.70 -3.98
C LEU A 324 14.43 31.35 -2.59
N PRO A 325 15.48 32.04 -2.10
CA PRO A 325 16.13 31.70 -0.83
C PRO A 325 15.19 31.71 0.38
N ASP A 326 14.30 32.70 0.53
CA ASP A 326 13.36 32.75 1.66
C ASP A 326 12.31 31.63 1.58
N ALA A 327 11.79 31.35 0.38
CA ALA A 327 10.85 30.25 0.17
C ALA A 327 11.51 28.89 0.43
N ALA A 328 12.76 28.70 -0.03
CA ALA A 328 13.55 27.51 0.23
C ALA A 328 13.79 27.32 1.73
N ALA A 329 14.20 28.39 2.43
CA ALA A 329 14.42 28.36 3.88
C ALA A 329 13.15 28.01 4.64
N LYS A 330 12.00 28.60 4.30
CA LYS A 330 10.70 28.27 4.92
C LYS A 330 10.28 26.83 4.63
N TYR A 331 10.52 26.33 3.41
CA TYR A 331 10.14 24.98 3.02
C TYR A 331 11.00 23.90 3.70
N LEU A 332 12.30 24.15 3.83
CA LEU A 332 13.28 23.22 4.43
C LEU A 332 13.31 23.33 5.96
N GLY A 333 13.09 24.52 6.53
CA GLY A 333 13.22 24.83 7.97
C GLY A 333 11.96 24.67 8.82
N ASP A 334 11.06 23.75 8.47
CA ASP A 334 9.79 23.47 9.19
C ASP A 334 8.81 24.66 9.31
N ARG A 335 8.90 25.67 8.43
CA ARG A 335 8.01 26.86 8.39
C ARG A 335 7.08 26.86 7.17
N ARG A 336 6.66 25.66 6.75
CA ARG A 336 5.80 25.46 5.55
C ARG A 336 4.41 26.06 5.72
N ASP A 337 3.89 26.05 6.94
CA ASP A 337 2.64 26.68 7.33
C ASP A 337 2.64 28.19 7.06
N VAL A 338 3.78 28.85 7.31
CA VAL A 338 3.96 30.30 7.10
C VAL A 338 3.79 30.66 5.62
N ILE A 339 4.54 30.01 4.74
CA ILE A 339 4.47 30.27 3.30
C ILE A 339 3.12 29.87 2.69
N HIS A 340 2.52 28.78 3.17
CA HIS A 340 1.13 28.45 2.79
C HIS A 340 0.13 29.51 3.27
N GLY A 341 0.36 30.12 4.43
CA GLY A 341 -0.42 31.25 4.94
C GLY A 341 -0.22 32.54 4.14
N GLU A 342 1.00 32.82 3.68
CA GLU A 342 1.28 33.94 2.76
C GLU A 342 0.54 33.78 1.42
N ILE A 343 0.61 32.60 0.81
CA ILE A 343 -0.09 32.28 -0.44
C ILE A 343 -1.61 32.39 -0.24
N ARG A 344 -2.15 31.85 0.86
CA ARG A 344 -3.58 31.95 1.15
C ARG A 344 -4.03 33.41 1.25
N ARG A 345 -3.30 34.22 2.02
CA ARG A 345 -3.60 35.65 2.19
C ARG A 345 -3.51 36.42 0.87
N LEU A 346 -2.57 36.06 0.00
CA LEU A 346 -2.50 36.64 -1.35
C LEU A 346 -3.76 36.32 -2.16
N PHE A 347 -4.19 35.05 -2.19
CA PHE A 347 -5.42 34.64 -2.89
C PHE A 347 -6.64 35.39 -2.36
N GLU A 348 -6.78 35.48 -1.03
CA GLU A 348 -7.87 36.20 -0.38
C GLU A 348 -7.86 37.70 -0.72
N ARG A 349 -6.69 38.35 -0.78
CA ARG A 349 -6.57 39.76 -1.22
C ARG A 349 -6.99 39.98 -2.67
N CYS A 350 -6.82 38.99 -3.53
CA CYS A 350 -7.25 39.04 -4.92
C CYS A 350 -8.73 38.63 -5.11
N GLY A 351 -9.51 38.51 -4.03
CA GLY A 351 -10.91 38.12 -4.08
C GLY A 351 -11.13 36.64 -4.41
N ILE A 352 -10.12 35.79 -4.25
CA ILE A 352 -10.22 34.35 -4.52
C ILE A 352 -10.54 33.61 -3.22
N GLU A 353 -11.79 33.16 -3.10
CA GLU A 353 -12.24 32.35 -1.97
C GLU A 353 -11.55 30.99 -1.96
N THR A 354 -10.60 30.78 -1.05
CA THR A 354 -9.77 29.57 -1.07
C THR A 354 -10.48 28.29 -0.61
N ARG A 355 -11.65 28.42 0.02
CA ARG A 355 -12.41 27.32 0.63
C ARG A 355 -13.82 27.27 0.06
N ALA A 356 -14.35 26.06 -0.07
CA ALA A 356 -15.74 25.86 -0.47
C ALA A 356 -16.69 26.42 0.61
N GLN A 357 -17.66 27.23 0.18
CA GLN A 357 -18.72 27.72 1.04
C GLN A 357 -19.48 26.56 1.69
N GLY A 358 -19.90 26.74 2.95
CA GLY A 358 -20.61 25.71 3.70
C GLY A 358 -19.73 24.56 4.22
N THR A 359 -18.42 24.54 3.93
CA THR A 359 -17.49 23.50 4.40
C THR A 359 -16.60 23.98 5.54
N GLY A 360 -16.22 23.05 6.42
CA GLY A 360 -15.38 23.34 7.58
C GLY A 360 -16.12 23.21 8.90
N ALA A 361 -15.37 22.84 9.94
CA ALA A 361 -15.87 22.90 11.29
C ALA A 361 -16.20 24.35 11.65
N ALA A 362 -17.43 24.56 12.12
CA ALA A 362 -17.81 25.76 12.83
C ALA A 362 -16.86 25.96 14.01
N TYR A 363 -16.66 27.20 14.40
CA TYR A 363 -15.78 27.51 15.51
C TYR A 363 -16.35 28.64 16.33
N HIS A 364 -16.06 28.60 17.61
CA HIS A 364 -16.26 29.71 18.53
C HIS A 364 -14.92 30.10 19.15
N TYR A 365 -14.89 31.27 19.78
CA TYR A 365 -13.73 31.72 20.55
C TYR A 365 -13.98 31.45 22.04
N GLU A 366 -13.06 30.73 22.68
CA GLU A 366 -12.93 30.64 24.13
C GLU A 366 -11.76 31.55 24.53
N GLY A 367 -12.08 32.80 24.90
CA GLY A 367 -11.08 33.85 25.08
C GLY A 367 -10.32 34.14 23.76
N LYS A 368 -8.98 34.02 23.76
CA LYS A 368 -8.15 34.16 22.54
C LYS A 368 -8.01 32.86 21.74
N ARG A 369 -8.55 31.74 22.23
CA ARG A 369 -8.39 30.42 21.62
C ARG A 369 -9.56 30.13 20.68
N LYS A 370 -9.24 29.82 19.42
CA LYS A 370 -10.20 29.34 18.43
C LYS A 370 -10.50 27.86 18.69
N VAL A 371 -11.73 27.54 19.07
CA VAL A 371 -12.20 26.17 19.35
C VAL A 371 -13.14 25.74 18.24
N TYR A 372 -12.85 24.59 17.64
CA TYR A 372 -13.66 24.03 16.56
C TYR A 372 -14.73 23.10 17.12
N GLU A 373 -15.96 23.28 16.66
CA GLU A 373 -17.07 22.37 16.94
C GLU A 373 -16.77 20.98 16.40
N LYS A 374 -17.06 19.96 17.21
CA LYS A 374 -16.86 18.55 16.83
C LYS A 374 -17.94 18.12 15.84
N GLY A 375 -17.59 17.29 14.87
CA GLY A 375 -18.56 16.61 13.99
C GLY A 375 -18.70 17.17 12.57
N ARG A 376 -18.03 18.28 12.21
CA ARG A 376 -17.94 18.73 10.81
C ARG A 376 -16.57 18.47 10.17
N PRO A 377 -16.53 18.03 8.90
CA PRO A 377 -15.27 17.78 8.20
C PRO A 377 -14.46 19.07 8.01
N ARG A 378 -13.14 18.92 7.81
CA ARG A 378 -12.25 20.04 7.50
C ARG A 378 -12.73 20.78 6.26
N ALA A 379 -12.53 22.10 6.22
CA ALA A 379 -12.95 22.91 5.08
C ALA A 379 -12.28 22.42 3.80
N VAL A 380 -13.07 22.28 2.74
CA VAL A 380 -12.60 21.85 1.43
C VAL A 380 -11.86 23.02 0.81
N VAL A 381 -10.54 22.90 0.67
CA VAL A 381 -9.73 23.94 0.06
C VAL A 381 -9.84 23.78 -1.47
N GLN A 382 -10.54 24.69 -2.14
CA GLN A 382 -10.72 24.66 -3.60
C GLN A 382 -9.54 25.28 -4.34
N TYR A 383 -8.99 26.37 -3.78
CA TYR A 383 -7.86 27.10 -4.37
C TYR A 383 -6.66 27.14 -3.42
N GLY A 384 -5.47 27.07 -4.02
CA GLY A 384 -4.19 27.25 -3.33
C GLY A 384 -3.05 27.06 -4.31
N PHE A 385 -1.81 26.91 -3.83
CA PHE A 385 -0.66 26.82 -4.74
C PHE A 385 -0.82 25.76 -5.85
N HIS A 386 -1.38 24.59 -5.51
CA HIS A 386 -1.56 23.53 -6.49
C HIS A 386 -2.56 23.89 -7.61
N SER A 387 -3.46 24.86 -7.39
CA SER A 387 -4.32 25.42 -8.45
C SER A 387 -3.54 26.06 -9.58
N LEU A 388 -2.36 26.64 -9.32
CA LEU A 388 -1.50 27.20 -10.36
C LEU A 388 -1.05 26.13 -11.35
N ARG A 389 -0.75 24.94 -10.83
CA ARG A 389 -0.41 23.79 -11.66
C ARG A 389 -1.61 23.24 -12.43
N TYR A 390 -2.80 23.23 -11.82
CA TYR A 390 -4.03 22.90 -12.54
C TYR A 390 -4.30 23.90 -13.67
N SER A 391 -4.09 25.20 -13.42
CA SER A 391 -4.16 26.23 -14.46
C SER A 391 -3.11 26.03 -15.54
N TYR A 392 -1.86 25.70 -15.19
CA TYR A 392 -0.83 25.38 -16.18
C TYR A 392 -1.30 24.29 -17.14
N ILE A 393 -1.81 23.18 -16.59
CA ILE A 393 -2.28 22.02 -17.37
C ILE A 393 -3.49 22.41 -18.23
N SER A 394 -4.52 23.02 -17.62
CA SER A 394 -5.75 23.43 -18.32
C SER A 394 -5.46 24.42 -19.44
N HIS A 395 -4.74 25.51 -19.14
CA HIS A 395 -4.47 26.56 -20.12
C HIS A 395 -3.51 26.10 -21.23
N ASN A 396 -2.60 25.15 -20.97
CA ASN A 396 -1.80 24.52 -22.04
C ASN A 396 -2.66 23.61 -22.92
N ALA A 397 -3.57 22.84 -22.32
CA ALA A 397 -4.48 22.00 -23.09
C ALA A 397 -5.40 22.85 -23.98
N GLU A 398 -5.95 23.95 -23.44
CA GLU A 398 -6.73 24.94 -24.20
C GLU A 398 -5.92 25.60 -25.33
N ALA A 399 -4.63 25.84 -25.11
CA ALA A 399 -3.72 26.36 -26.14
C ALA A 399 -3.34 25.31 -27.21
N GLY A 400 -3.80 24.07 -27.04
CA GLY A 400 -3.52 22.96 -27.94
C GLY A 400 -2.16 22.31 -27.72
N THR A 401 -1.43 22.58 -26.63
CA THR A 401 -0.13 21.95 -26.37
C THR A 401 -0.29 20.42 -26.33
N PRO A 402 0.57 19.64 -27.02
CA PRO A 402 0.43 18.19 -27.04
C PRO A 402 0.40 17.57 -25.64
N ALA A 403 -0.53 16.64 -25.41
CA ALA A 403 -0.76 16.01 -24.11
C ALA A 403 0.52 15.38 -23.52
N ALA A 404 1.36 14.77 -24.36
CA ALA A 404 2.64 14.20 -23.96
C ALA A 404 3.61 15.24 -23.38
N ILE A 405 3.64 16.46 -23.93
CA ILE A 405 4.45 17.56 -23.43
C ILE A 405 3.92 18.05 -22.08
N ILE A 406 2.59 18.22 -21.96
CA ILE A 406 1.96 18.62 -20.70
C ILE A 406 2.22 17.57 -19.61
N GLN A 407 2.03 16.28 -19.92
CA GLN A 407 2.25 15.17 -19.00
C GLN A 407 3.70 15.12 -18.52
N ARG A 408 4.66 15.29 -19.46
CA ARG A 408 6.10 15.28 -19.15
C ARG A 408 6.48 16.50 -18.30
N ASN A 409 6.03 17.70 -18.66
CA ASN A 409 6.30 18.94 -17.91
C ASN A 409 5.67 18.93 -16.52
N ALA A 410 4.46 18.40 -16.41
CA ALA A 410 3.83 18.15 -15.12
C ALA A 410 4.57 17.04 -14.34
N GLY A 411 5.22 16.08 -14.99
CA GLY A 411 5.81 14.93 -14.32
C GLY A 411 4.73 14.03 -13.71
N HIS A 412 3.70 13.71 -14.50
CA HIS A 412 2.66 12.73 -14.18
C HIS A 412 3.13 11.33 -14.59
N SER A 413 3.25 10.42 -13.61
CA SER A 413 3.61 9.03 -13.86
C SER A 413 2.46 8.18 -14.41
N ASN A 414 1.21 8.61 -14.20
CA ASN A 414 0.03 7.99 -14.78
C ASN A 414 -0.58 8.96 -15.82
N PRO A 415 -0.70 8.56 -17.11
CA PRO A 415 -1.32 9.37 -18.16
C PRO A 415 -2.74 9.84 -17.82
N ALA A 416 -3.52 9.01 -17.11
CA ALA A 416 -4.89 9.32 -16.72
C ALA A 416 -5.00 10.70 -16.04
N MET A 417 -3.99 11.10 -15.24
CA MET A 417 -3.96 12.40 -14.53
C MET A 417 -4.00 13.63 -15.45
N THR A 418 -3.67 13.48 -16.73
CA THR A 418 -3.66 14.56 -17.74
C THR A 418 -4.81 14.42 -18.72
N GLU A 419 -5.31 13.21 -18.92
CA GLU A 419 -6.32 12.85 -19.92
C GLU A 419 -7.63 13.64 -19.76
N HIS A 420 -8.04 13.92 -18.51
CA HIS A 420 -9.26 14.69 -18.25
C HIS A 420 -9.20 16.14 -18.79
N TYR A 421 -8.00 16.66 -19.06
CA TYR A 421 -7.78 18.02 -19.57
C TYR A 421 -7.69 18.08 -21.09
N THR A 422 -7.49 16.96 -21.77
CA THR A 422 -7.05 16.92 -23.18
C THR A 422 -8.16 16.44 -24.11
N ARG A 423 -9.36 17.03 -24.00
CA ARG A 423 -10.40 16.81 -25.03
C ARG A 423 -9.99 17.52 -26.31
N ILE A 424 -9.83 16.78 -27.40
CA ILE A 424 -9.48 17.31 -28.71
C ILE A 424 -10.73 17.98 -29.30
N SER A 425 -10.63 19.26 -29.68
CA SER A 425 -11.68 19.94 -30.44
C SER A 425 -11.53 19.66 -31.94
N ASP A 426 -12.62 19.76 -32.70
CA ASP A 426 -12.61 19.59 -34.16
C ASP A 426 -11.59 20.54 -34.83
N ALA A 427 -11.50 21.78 -34.35
CA ALA A 427 -10.51 22.75 -34.83
C ALA A 427 -9.06 22.31 -34.57
N ALA A 428 -8.78 21.69 -33.43
CA ALA A 428 -7.46 21.13 -33.15
C ALA A 428 -7.17 19.91 -34.03
N ALA A 429 -8.15 19.02 -34.23
CA ALA A 429 -8.02 17.87 -35.12
C ALA A 429 -7.70 18.30 -36.55
N VAL A 430 -8.42 19.28 -37.09
CA VAL A 430 -8.19 19.86 -38.43
C VAL A 430 -6.80 20.53 -38.52
N LYS A 431 -6.42 21.34 -37.51
CA LYS A 431 -5.11 22.00 -37.46
C LYS A 431 -3.96 20.99 -37.50
N TYR A 432 -4.06 19.91 -36.72
CA TYR A 432 -3.00 18.89 -36.67
C TYR A 432 -2.96 18.01 -37.91
N ALA A 433 -4.11 17.75 -38.55
CA ALA A 433 -4.15 17.09 -39.86
C ALA A 433 -3.47 17.95 -40.94
N ALA A 434 -3.76 19.25 -40.99
CA ALA A 434 -3.15 20.18 -41.93
C ALA A 434 -1.63 20.38 -41.73
N ALA A 435 -1.12 20.10 -40.53
CA ALA A 435 0.32 20.18 -40.26
C ALA A 435 1.13 19.04 -40.90
N LEU A 436 0.48 17.98 -41.39
CA LEU A 436 1.10 16.87 -42.12
C LEU A 436 1.07 17.07 -43.64
N ASP A 437 0.74 18.27 -44.11
CA ASP A 437 0.69 18.57 -45.54
C ASP A 437 2.08 18.41 -46.16
N MET A 438 2.16 17.59 -47.21
CA MET A 438 3.41 17.34 -47.92
C MET A 438 3.63 18.43 -48.97
N PRO A 439 4.88 18.83 -49.26
CA PRO A 439 5.15 19.67 -50.43
C PRO A 439 4.58 18.96 -51.67
N ALA A 440 3.60 19.60 -52.30
CA ALA A 440 2.63 18.96 -53.19
C ALA A 440 3.25 17.98 -54.20
N ALA A 441 2.73 16.75 -54.24
CA ALA A 441 2.73 16.00 -55.50
C ALA A 441 1.85 16.78 -56.50
N PRO A 442 2.27 16.92 -57.78
CA PRO A 442 1.61 17.81 -58.72
C PRO A 442 0.13 17.45 -58.88
N ALA A 443 -0.70 18.42 -58.46
CA ALA A 443 -2.14 18.56 -58.62
C ALA A 443 -2.90 17.38 -59.25
N ALA A 444 -3.62 16.62 -58.40
CA ALA A 444 -4.89 16.03 -58.82
C ALA A 444 -5.90 17.18 -58.98
N ARG A 445 -5.96 17.75 -60.18
CA ARG A 445 -6.99 18.69 -60.61
C ARG A 445 -8.34 17.96 -60.65
N ASP A 446 -9.36 18.67 -60.17
CA ASP A 446 -10.79 18.46 -60.41
C ASP A 446 -11.41 17.17 -59.87
N MET A 447 -11.58 17.09 -58.54
CA MET A 447 -12.77 16.45 -57.98
C MET A 447 -13.67 17.53 -57.38
N VAL A 448 -14.64 17.98 -58.17
CA VAL A 448 -15.82 18.68 -57.65
C VAL A 448 -16.59 17.67 -56.80
N ILE A 449 -16.48 17.78 -55.48
CA ILE A 449 -17.39 17.07 -54.57
C ILE A 449 -18.65 17.95 -54.49
N ASP A 450 -19.68 17.59 -55.23
CA ASP A 450 -21.02 18.15 -55.04
C ASP A 450 -21.58 17.64 -53.72
N ALA A 451 -21.30 18.38 -52.64
CA ALA A 451 -21.89 18.12 -51.34
C ALA A 451 -23.24 18.85 -51.25
N THR A 452 -24.29 18.23 -51.79
CA THR A 452 -25.66 18.60 -51.40
C THR A 452 -25.77 18.38 -49.87
N PRO A 453 -26.24 19.36 -49.08
CA PRO A 453 -26.29 19.20 -47.64
C PRO A 453 -27.28 18.08 -47.29
N ALA A 454 -26.77 16.96 -46.78
CA ALA A 454 -27.61 15.88 -46.26
C ALA A 454 -28.50 16.44 -45.14
N ALA A 455 -29.81 16.23 -45.29
CA ALA A 455 -30.81 16.60 -44.31
C ALA A 455 -30.46 16.05 -42.92
N LYS A 456 -30.77 16.83 -41.87
CA LYS A 456 -30.62 16.42 -40.46
C LYS A 456 -31.12 14.98 -40.27
N PRO A 457 -30.37 14.11 -39.56
CA PRO A 457 -30.88 12.78 -39.23
C PRO A 457 -32.16 12.95 -38.38
N PRO A 458 -33.17 12.08 -38.57
CA PRO A 458 -34.41 12.18 -37.82
C PRO A 458 -34.12 12.05 -36.32
N THR A 459 -34.69 12.95 -35.55
CA THR A 459 -34.75 12.84 -34.08
C THR A 459 -35.51 11.57 -33.73
N VAL A 460 -34.79 10.53 -33.34
CA VAL A 460 -35.40 9.33 -32.75
C VAL A 460 -35.88 9.71 -31.35
N ARG A 461 -37.19 9.88 -31.21
CA ARG A 461 -37.88 9.87 -29.92
C ARG A 461 -37.57 8.55 -29.22
N ARG A 462 -37.05 8.61 -28.00
CA ARG A 462 -37.01 7.46 -27.09
C ARG A 462 -38.43 7.17 -26.62
N GLU A 463 -39.07 6.18 -27.23
CA GLU A 463 -40.20 5.48 -26.63
C GLU A 463 -39.98 3.97 -26.77
N GLY A 464 -40.29 3.24 -25.68
CA GLY A 464 -40.75 1.87 -25.78
C GLY A 464 -39.71 0.76 -25.64
N LYS A 465 -39.72 0.12 -24.46
CA LYS A 465 -39.27 -1.27 -24.25
C LYS A 465 -40.00 -2.22 -25.23
N HIS A 466 -39.27 -3.08 -25.94
CA HIS A 466 -39.67 -4.49 -26.08
C HIS A 466 -38.50 -5.41 -26.50
N ASP A 467 -38.18 -6.30 -25.57
CA ASP A 467 -37.88 -7.73 -25.69
C ASP A 467 -37.82 -8.38 -27.08
N PRO A 468 -36.83 -9.25 -27.34
CA PRO A 468 -36.97 -10.32 -28.32
C PRO A 468 -36.82 -11.73 -27.70
N GLN A 469 -37.93 -12.47 -27.81
CA GLN A 469 -38.04 -13.88 -28.24
C GLN A 469 -37.71 -15.01 -27.23
N GLY A 470 -38.74 -15.82 -26.92
CA GLY A 470 -38.61 -17.20 -26.41
C GLY A 470 -38.59 -18.24 -27.56
N PRO A 471 -38.90 -19.52 -27.29
CA PRO A 471 -38.24 -20.42 -26.33
C PRO A 471 -37.73 -21.70 -27.01
N LEU A 472 -36.59 -22.26 -26.59
CA LEU A 472 -36.15 -23.63 -26.88
C LEU A 472 -35.17 -24.12 -25.78
N PRO A 473 -34.99 -25.43 -25.59
CA PRO A 473 -35.76 -26.34 -24.74
C PRO A 473 -35.05 -26.65 -23.40
N ASP A 474 -35.79 -27.26 -22.47
CA ASP A 474 -35.27 -27.77 -21.20
C ASP A 474 -34.12 -28.77 -21.38
N PHE A 475 -32.94 -28.44 -20.84
CA PHE A 475 -31.95 -29.41 -20.41
C PHE A 475 -31.35 -28.99 -19.06
N ILE A 476 -31.78 -29.71 -18.03
CA ILE A 476 -31.21 -29.72 -16.69
C ILE A 476 -29.76 -30.22 -16.77
N LEU A 477 -28.80 -29.52 -16.16
CA LEU A 477 -27.74 -30.05 -15.26
C LEU A 477 -26.70 -28.96 -14.92
N GLY A 478 -26.37 -28.86 -13.63
CA GLY A 478 -25.61 -27.77 -13.02
C GLY A 478 -24.11 -27.71 -13.36
N ALA A 479 -23.57 -26.50 -13.26
CA ALA A 479 -22.14 -26.20 -13.37
C ALA A 479 -21.37 -26.64 -12.10
N PRO A 480 -20.26 -27.39 -12.20
CA PRO A 480 -19.28 -27.49 -11.13
C PRO A 480 -18.23 -26.38 -11.25
N GLY A 481 -17.85 -25.84 -10.09
CA GLY A 481 -16.87 -24.77 -9.94
C GLY A 481 -15.45 -25.11 -10.40
N ILE A 482 -14.63 -24.07 -10.37
CA ILE A 482 -13.26 -23.87 -10.88
C ILE A 482 -12.22 -24.92 -10.42
N ALA A 483 -12.59 -25.91 -9.59
CA ALA A 483 -11.76 -27.06 -9.25
C ALA A 483 -11.72 -28.14 -10.37
N GLY A 484 -12.75 -28.23 -11.22
CA GLY A 484 -12.83 -29.26 -12.28
C GLY A 484 -11.87 -29.03 -13.47
N ALA A 485 -11.67 -27.77 -13.85
CA ALA A 485 -10.82 -27.41 -15.01
C ALA A 485 -9.34 -27.79 -14.82
N ARG A 486 -8.83 -27.74 -13.58
CA ARG A 486 -7.44 -28.14 -13.26
C ARG A 486 -7.22 -29.65 -13.29
N ALA A 487 -8.24 -30.44 -12.93
CA ALA A 487 -8.15 -31.90 -12.99
C ALA A 487 -8.23 -32.43 -14.44
N GLN A 488 -8.99 -31.75 -15.30
CA GLN A 488 -9.13 -32.09 -16.71
C GLN A 488 -7.88 -31.73 -17.53
N LEU A 489 -7.24 -30.58 -17.24
CA LEU A 489 -5.94 -30.21 -17.82
C LEU A 489 -4.81 -31.17 -17.42
N ARG A 490 -4.83 -31.70 -16.20
CA ARG A 490 -3.78 -32.62 -15.73
C ARG A 490 -3.88 -34.01 -16.37
N ARG A 491 -5.10 -34.51 -16.64
CA ARG A 491 -5.31 -35.75 -17.42
C ARG A 491 -4.90 -35.63 -18.89
N ILE A 492 -5.03 -34.43 -19.47
CA ILE A 492 -4.57 -34.18 -20.85
C ILE A 492 -3.04 -34.17 -20.90
N ILE A 493 -2.37 -33.60 -19.90
CA ILE A 493 -0.89 -33.58 -19.84
C ILE A 493 -0.31 -34.99 -19.62
N ASP A 494 -0.96 -35.84 -18.80
CA ASP A 494 -0.49 -37.20 -18.51
C ASP A 494 -0.65 -38.19 -19.69
N THR A 495 -1.25 -37.78 -20.81
CA THR A 495 -1.48 -38.61 -22.01
C THR A 495 -0.72 -38.13 -23.25
N MET A 496 0.09 -37.07 -23.14
CA MET A 496 0.86 -36.52 -24.26
C MET A 496 2.26 -37.15 -24.33
N THR A 497 2.73 -37.44 -25.55
CA THR A 497 4.12 -37.81 -25.79
C THR A 497 5.04 -36.59 -25.60
N GLU A 498 6.32 -36.82 -25.26
CA GLU A 498 7.29 -35.73 -24.99
C GLU A 498 7.40 -34.72 -26.15
N GLU A 499 7.21 -35.19 -27.39
CA GLU A 499 7.22 -34.37 -28.61
C GLU A 499 6.03 -33.40 -28.69
N GLN A 500 4.85 -33.83 -28.23
CA GLN A 500 3.64 -33.00 -28.22
C GLN A 500 3.66 -31.97 -27.09
N ALA A 501 4.29 -32.30 -25.96
CA ALA A 501 4.49 -31.37 -24.85
C ALA A 501 5.47 -30.24 -25.20
N ALA A 502 6.52 -30.54 -25.98
CA ALA A 502 7.47 -29.55 -26.48
C ALA A 502 6.83 -28.53 -27.44
N GLY A 503 5.95 -28.98 -28.34
CA GLY A 503 5.22 -28.10 -29.26
C GLY A 503 4.25 -27.13 -28.56
N LEU A 504 3.58 -27.59 -27.50
CA LEU A 504 2.66 -26.75 -26.72
C LEU A 504 3.41 -25.66 -25.93
N LEU A 505 4.58 -25.99 -25.36
CA LEU A 505 5.42 -25.05 -24.63
C LEU A 505 6.02 -23.95 -25.53
N GLU A 506 6.36 -24.26 -26.78
CA GLU A 506 6.81 -23.26 -27.77
C GLU A 506 5.67 -22.33 -28.20
N SER A 507 4.46 -22.87 -28.43
CA SER A 507 3.26 -22.08 -28.71
C SER A 507 2.92 -21.09 -27.58
N MET A 508 3.05 -21.52 -26.32
CA MET A 508 2.80 -20.67 -25.15
C MET A 508 3.88 -19.59 -24.92
N LYS A 509 5.11 -19.80 -25.38
CA LYS A 509 6.15 -18.77 -25.35
C LYS A 509 5.90 -17.67 -26.39
N GLY A 510 5.36 -18.03 -27.57
CA GLY A 510 4.96 -17.06 -28.59
C GLY A 510 3.85 -16.12 -28.13
N ALA A 511 2.89 -16.62 -27.34
CA ALA A 511 1.77 -15.84 -26.82
C ALA A 511 2.13 -14.85 -25.69
N ARG A 512 3.34 -14.93 -25.12
CA ARG A 512 3.77 -14.06 -24.01
C ARG A 512 4.47 -12.76 -24.44
N ASN A 513 4.70 -12.58 -25.75
CA ASN A 513 5.27 -11.36 -26.33
C ASN A 513 4.23 -10.41 -26.95
N ASN A 514 2.94 -10.74 -26.88
CA ASN A 514 1.84 -9.85 -27.26
C ASN A 514 0.76 -9.88 -26.16
N GLY A 515 0.90 -9.00 -25.18
CA GLY A 515 -0.06 -8.83 -24.07
C GLY A 515 0.56 -8.18 -22.86
#